data_AF-A0A3T2ZW43-F1
#
_entry.id   AF-A0A3T2ZW43-F1
#
_cell.length_a   1.000
_cell.length_b   1.000
_cell.length_c   1.000
_cell.angle_alpha   90.00
_cell.angle_beta   90.00
_cell.angle_gamma   90.00
#
_symmetry.space_group_name_H-M   'P 1'
#
loop_
_entity.id
_entity.type
_entity.pdbx_description
1 polymer ?
#
loop_
_entity_poly.entity_id
_entity_poly.type
_entity_poly.pdbx_seq_one_letter_code
_entity_poly.pdbx_strand_id
1 'polypeptide(L)'
;MKDDHTQDQEEKFLWVIDKYITRHCHSPKGNDFYRKFYVLFVGYHLKYFYAQAKYSNSCFHVDNIMQMFSGVASCLNGNLLSQFANGNTLLQSLNSLVNYISQDVARAERVYADLLAQYEKKRIAGSMTYTPRPGGRKRL
;
A
#
# COMPACT_ATOMS: atom_id res chain seq x y z
N MET A 1 2.10 -26.84 18.97
CA MET A 1 1.19 -25.69 18.78
C MET A 1 1.99 -24.65 18.03
N LYS A 2 1.67 -24.39 16.76
CA LYS A 2 2.25 -23.28 16.00
C LYS A 2 1.27 -22.11 16.12
N ASP A 3 1.84 -20.99 16.50
CA ASP A 3 1.16 -19.82 17.04
C ASP A 3 0.19 -19.17 16.05
N ASP A 4 -0.81 -18.54 16.67
CA ASP A 4 -1.84 -17.65 16.16
C ASP A 4 -1.59 -17.09 14.75
N HIS A 5 -2.55 -17.31 13.85
CA HIS A 5 -2.58 -16.85 12.45
C HIS A 5 -2.64 -15.31 12.39
N THR A 6 -1.57 -14.63 12.81
CA THR A 6 -1.39 -13.20 12.61
C THR A 6 -1.03 -13.03 11.14
N GLN A 7 -2.05 -12.97 10.28
CA GLN A 7 -1.88 -12.83 8.84
C GLN A 7 -0.90 -11.68 8.54
N ASP A 8 0.19 -12.00 7.82
CA ASP A 8 1.21 -11.02 7.45
C ASP A 8 0.57 -9.85 6.70
N GLN A 9 1.08 -8.64 6.88
CA GLN A 9 0.53 -7.44 6.22
C GLN A 9 0.55 -7.59 4.69
N GLU A 10 1.53 -8.31 4.16
CA GLU A 10 1.62 -8.72 2.77
C GLU A 10 0.40 -9.53 2.31
N GLU A 11 -0.01 -10.54 3.09
CA GLU A 11 -1.16 -11.37 2.74
C GLU A 11 -2.48 -10.59 2.91
N LYS A 12 -2.59 -9.76 3.96
CA LYS A 12 -3.71 -8.81 4.10
C LYS A 12 -3.81 -7.88 2.89
N PHE A 13 -2.68 -7.47 2.34
CA PHE A 13 -2.67 -6.60 1.18
C PHE A 13 -3.17 -7.32 -0.08
N LEU A 14 -2.87 -8.61 -0.25
CA LEU A 14 -3.43 -9.42 -1.35
C LEU A 14 -4.97 -9.44 -1.33
N TRP A 15 -5.59 -9.54 -0.16
CA TRP A 15 -7.06 -9.44 -0.03
C TRP A 15 -7.60 -8.05 -0.41
N VAL A 16 -6.88 -6.98 -0.05
CA VAL A 16 -7.23 -5.61 -0.47
C VAL A 16 -7.14 -5.48 -1.98
N ILE A 17 -6.11 -6.07 -2.61
CA ILE A 17 -5.93 -6.09 -4.06
C ILE A 17 -7.06 -6.87 -4.75
N ASP A 18 -7.39 -8.07 -4.30
CA ASP A 18 -8.49 -8.87 -4.90
C ASP A 18 -9.83 -8.12 -4.82
N LYS A 19 -10.12 -7.48 -3.69
CA LYS A 19 -11.32 -6.64 -3.53
C LYS A 19 -11.30 -5.41 -4.44
N TYR A 20 -10.14 -4.77 -4.60
CA TYR A 20 -9.98 -3.64 -5.53
C TYR A 20 -10.24 -4.08 -6.97
N ILE A 21 -9.64 -5.20 -7.40
CA ILE A 21 -9.84 -5.76 -8.74
C ILE A 21 -11.30 -6.13 -8.96
N THR A 22 -11.96 -6.77 -7.98
CA THR A 22 -13.39 -7.10 -8.04
C THR A 22 -14.24 -5.85 -8.25
N ARG A 23 -13.96 -4.76 -7.53
CA ARG A 23 -14.73 -3.51 -7.65
C ARG A 23 -14.55 -2.82 -9.00
N HIS A 24 -13.43 -3.08 -9.67
CA HIS A 24 -13.06 -2.45 -10.93
C HIS A 24 -13.08 -3.42 -12.12
N CYS A 25 -13.61 -4.64 -11.97
CA CYS A 25 -13.57 -5.65 -13.03
C CYS A 25 -14.41 -5.27 -14.27
N HIS A 26 -15.39 -4.38 -14.11
CA HIS A 26 -16.22 -3.84 -15.20
C HIS A 26 -15.70 -2.48 -15.73
N SER A 27 -14.64 -1.94 -15.15
CA SER A 27 -14.04 -0.67 -15.61
C SER A 27 -13.06 -0.93 -16.75
N PRO A 28 -12.92 -0.01 -17.71
CA PRO A 28 -11.88 -0.09 -18.72
C PRO A 28 -10.50 -0.15 -18.05
N LYS A 29 -9.75 -1.22 -18.31
CA LYS A 29 -8.37 -1.36 -17.82
C LYS A 29 -7.46 -0.52 -18.70
N GLY A 30 -7.13 0.67 -18.22
CA GLY A 30 -6.22 1.60 -18.91
C GLY A 30 -5.24 2.26 -17.94
N ASN A 31 -4.52 3.26 -18.44
CA ASN A 31 -3.50 3.97 -17.67
C ASN A 31 -4.05 4.55 -16.34
N ASP A 32 -5.28 5.08 -16.33
CA ASP A 32 -5.91 5.59 -15.10
C ASP A 32 -6.17 4.50 -14.05
N PHE A 33 -6.54 3.28 -14.47
CA PHE A 33 -6.69 2.15 -13.57
C PHE A 33 -5.35 1.81 -12.94
N TYR A 34 -4.28 1.66 -13.73
CA TYR A 34 -2.96 1.30 -13.20
C TYR A 34 -2.32 2.40 -12.38
N ARG A 35 -2.60 3.67 -12.68
CA ARG A 35 -2.25 4.80 -11.83
C ARG A 35 -2.92 4.70 -10.46
N LYS A 36 -4.23 4.48 -10.40
CA LYS A 36 -4.96 4.30 -9.14
C LYS A 36 -4.51 3.04 -8.39
N PHE A 37 -4.18 1.98 -9.13
CA PHE A 37 -3.66 0.75 -8.56
C PHE A 37 -2.26 0.95 -7.96
N TYR A 38 -1.39 1.73 -8.61
CA TYR A 38 -0.11 2.13 -8.04
C TYR A 38 -0.29 2.99 -6.79
N VAL A 39 -1.21 3.96 -6.79
CA VAL A 39 -1.55 4.76 -5.60
C VAL A 39 -2.00 3.88 -4.43
N LEU A 40 -2.72 2.79 -4.70
CA LEU A 40 -3.10 1.81 -3.66
C LEU A 40 -1.87 1.15 -3.03
N PHE A 41 -0.89 0.73 -3.84
CA PHE A 41 0.39 0.18 -3.37
C PHE A 41 1.15 1.19 -2.51
N VAL A 42 1.29 2.43 -2.98
CA VAL A 42 1.97 3.48 -2.22
C VAL A 42 1.26 3.78 -0.91
N GLY A 43 -0.07 3.95 -0.94
CA GLY A 43 -0.85 4.22 0.27
C GLY A 43 -0.75 3.11 1.30
N TYR A 44 -0.72 1.84 0.86
CA TYR A 44 -0.54 0.70 1.74
C TYR A 44 0.87 0.67 2.34
N HIS A 45 1.90 0.90 1.50
CA HIS A 45 3.29 1.00 1.93
C HIS A 45 3.48 2.07 3.01
N LEU A 46 3.01 3.28 2.76
CA LEU A 46 3.10 4.39 3.71
C LEU A 46 2.37 4.08 5.02
N LYS A 47 1.21 3.43 4.97
CA LYS A 47 0.39 3.17 6.15
C LYS A 47 0.96 2.06 7.04
N TYR A 48 1.45 0.97 6.47
CA TYR A 48 1.77 -0.25 7.21
C TYR A 48 3.26 -0.59 7.28
N PHE A 49 4.06 -0.14 6.32
CA PHE A 49 5.46 -0.54 6.20
C PHE A 49 6.45 0.61 6.46
N TYR A 50 6.14 1.81 5.97
CA TYR A 50 7.02 2.98 6.09
C TYR A 50 7.34 3.36 7.54
N ALA A 51 6.34 3.36 8.43
CA ALA A 51 6.55 3.67 9.84
C ALA A 51 7.45 2.66 10.58
N GLN A 52 7.60 1.46 10.04
CA GLN A 52 8.44 0.39 10.58
C GLN A 52 9.77 0.26 9.84
N ALA A 53 10.09 1.19 8.93
CA ALA A 53 11.22 1.12 8.01
C ALA A 53 11.26 -0.17 7.16
N LYS A 54 10.12 -0.86 6.99
CA LYS A 54 10.04 -2.05 6.13
C LYS A 54 9.93 -1.63 4.66
N TYR A 55 10.67 -2.31 3.79
CA TYR A 55 10.79 -1.96 2.37
C TYR A 55 11.20 -0.49 2.18
N SER A 56 12.26 -0.05 2.85
CA SER A 56 12.75 1.34 2.80
C SER A 56 14.27 1.44 2.59
N ASN A 57 14.86 0.41 1.99
CA ASN A 57 16.31 0.27 1.88
C ASN A 57 16.92 1.08 0.72
N SER A 58 16.10 1.61 -0.20
CA SER A 58 16.55 2.42 -1.33
C SER A 58 16.23 3.90 -1.13
N CYS A 59 17.08 4.77 -1.67
CA CYS A 59 16.81 6.19 -1.82
C CYS A 59 15.74 6.48 -2.89
N PHE A 60 15.45 5.54 -3.78
CA PHE A 60 14.37 5.63 -4.75
C PHE A 60 13.11 4.95 -4.19
N HIS A 61 12.00 5.68 -4.18
CA HIS A 61 10.75 5.16 -3.65
C HIS A 61 10.16 4.05 -4.51
N VAL A 62 10.38 4.08 -5.83
CA VAL A 62 9.96 2.99 -6.73
C VAL A 62 10.63 1.66 -6.36
N ASP A 63 11.92 1.65 -6.03
CA ASP A 63 12.61 0.42 -5.60
C ASP A 63 12.02 -0.15 -4.32
N ASN A 64 11.65 0.73 -3.39
CA ASN A 64 10.99 0.36 -2.14
C ASN A 64 9.63 -0.30 -2.40
N ILE A 65 8.86 0.22 -3.36
CA ILE A 65 7.61 -0.42 -3.81
C ILE A 65 7.88 -1.75 -4.51
N MET A 66 8.94 -1.86 -5.33
CA MET A 66 9.28 -3.12 -5.99
C MET A 66 9.72 -4.20 -4.97
N GLN A 67 10.44 -3.82 -3.91
CA GLN A 67 10.76 -4.72 -2.80
C GLN A 67 9.49 -5.17 -2.06
N MET A 68 8.55 -4.25 -1.77
CA MET A 68 7.25 -4.60 -1.19
C MET A 68 6.47 -5.53 -2.12
N PHE A 69 6.47 -5.28 -3.42
CA PHE A 69 5.83 -6.12 -4.43
C PHE A 69 6.39 -7.55 -4.39
N SER A 70 7.72 -7.72 -4.33
CA SER A 70 8.34 -9.03 -4.21
C SER A 70 7.93 -9.76 -2.93
N GLY A 71 7.83 -9.05 -1.80
CA GLY A 71 7.33 -9.62 -0.54
C GLY A 71 5.88 -10.09 -0.66
N VAL A 72 5.01 -9.25 -1.21
CA VAL A 72 3.59 -9.56 -1.45
C VAL A 72 3.41 -10.72 -2.43
N ALA A 73 4.19 -10.74 -3.52
CA ALA A 73 4.16 -11.82 -4.50
C ALA A 73 4.65 -13.14 -3.91
N SER A 74 5.58 -13.12 -2.96
CA SER A 74 6.07 -14.32 -2.28
C SER A 74 5.00 -14.97 -1.38
N CYS A 75 3.98 -14.22 -0.96
CA CYS A 75 2.84 -14.76 -0.22
C CYS A 75 1.82 -15.46 -1.14
N LEU A 76 1.90 -15.29 -2.47
CA LEU A 76 1.02 -15.96 -3.41
C LEU A 76 1.42 -17.44 -3.55
N ASN A 77 0.64 -18.33 -2.96
CA ASN A 77 0.70 -19.76 -3.21
C ASN A 77 -0.61 -20.27 -3.84
N GLY A 78 -0.60 -21.49 -4.39
CA GLY A 78 -1.76 -22.07 -5.08
C GLY A 78 -3.03 -22.11 -4.22
N ASN A 79 -2.90 -22.39 -2.92
CA ASN A 79 -4.02 -22.45 -1.98
C ASN A 79 -4.63 -21.08 -1.67
N LEU A 80 -3.81 -20.03 -1.67
CA LEU A 80 -4.26 -18.64 -1.47
C LEU A 80 -4.90 -18.10 -2.75
N LEU A 81 -4.30 -18.39 -3.91
CA LEU A 81 -4.84 -18.03 -5.21
C LEU A 81 -6.23 -18.64 -5.47
N SER A 82 -6.47 -19.88 -5.03
CA SER A 82 -7.78 -20.52 -5.15
C SER A 82 -8.86 -19.91 -4.25
N GLN A 83 -8.49 -19.14 -3.23
CA GLN A 83 -9.43 -18.43 -2.35
C GLN A 83 -9.84 -17.06 -2.89
N PHE A 84 -9.05 -16.48 -3.79
CA PHE A 84 -9.39 -15.20 -4.41
C PHE A 84 -10.43 -15.36 -5.50
N ALA A 85 -11.42 -14.47 -5.50
CA ALA A 85 -12.45 -14.44 -6.52
C ALA A 85 -11.86 -14.19 -7.92
N ASN A 86 -10.69 -13.54 -7.99
CA ASN A 86 -10.07 -13.14 -9.25
C ASN A 86 -8.62 -13.62 -9.39
N GLY A 87 -8.25 -14.80 -8.88
CA GLY A 87 -6.86 -15.28 -8.84
C GLY A 87 -6.05 -15.10 -10.15
N ASN A 88 -6.61 -15.50 -11.30
CA ASN A 88 -5.94 -15.29 -12.61
C ASN A 88 -5.81 -13.80 -12.99
N THR A 89 -6.85 -13.02 -12.77
CA THR A 89 -6.87 -11.58 -13.05
C THR A 89 -5.94 -10.81 -12.11
N LEU A 90 -5.74 -11.29 -10.89
CA LEU A 90 -4.83 -10.74 -9.91
C LEU A 90 -3.40 -10.80 -10.43
N LEU A 91 -2.94 -11.98 -10.87
CA LEU A 91 -1.60 -12.14 -11.46
C LEU A 91 -1.40 -11.23 -12.68
N GLN A 92 -2.38 -11.17 -13.58
CA GLN A 92 -2.32 -10.30 -14.75
C GLN A 92 -2.27 -8.80 -14.39
N SER A 93 -3.01 -8.40 -13.36
CA SER A 93 -3.06 -7.00 -12.89
C SER A 93 -1.76 -6.60 -12.21
N LEU A 94 -1.16 -7.52 -11.44
CA LEU A 94 0.16 -7.32 -10.84
C LEU A 94 1.25 -7.18 -11.91
N ASN A 95 1.26 -8.05 -12.93
CA ASN A 95 2.22 -7.93 -14.03
C ASN A 95 2.05 -6.60 -14.80
N SER A 96 0.80 -6.22 -15.07
CA SER A 96 0.49 -4.97 -15.77
C SER A 96 0.86 -3.73 -14.94
N LEU A 97 0.81 -3.81 -13.60
CA LEU A 97 1.31 -2.77 -12.71
C LEU A 97 2.83 -2.60 -12.84
N VAL A 98 3.58 -3.70 -12.89
CA VAL A 98 5.04 -3.65 -13.11
C VAL A 98 5.36 -3.00 -14.45
N ASN A 99 4.60 -3.35 -15.50
CA ASN A 99 4.73 -2.70 -16.81
C ASN A 99 4.42 -1.20 -16.75
N TYR A 100 3.37 -0.79 -16.03
CA TYR A 100 3.03 0.62 -15.84
C TYR A 100 4.17 1.40 -15.16
N ILE A 101 4.77 0.85 -14.10
CA ILE A 101 5.89 1.48 -13.39
C ILE A 101 7.11 1.58 -14.33
N SER A 102 7.40 0.51 -15.06
CA SER A 102 8.58 0.44 -15.95
C SER A 102 8.48 1.38 -17.16
N GLN A 103 7.26 1.70 -17.62
CA GLN A 103 7.04 2.62 -18.73
C GLN A 103 7.43 4.07 -18.41
N ASP A 104 7.24 4.52 -17.17
CA ASP A 104 7.55 5.89 -16.74
C ASP A 104 7.92 5.91 -15.24
N VAL A 105 9.12 5.40 -14.95
CA VAL A 105 9.65 5.31 -13.58
C VAL A 105 9.70 6.68 -12.91
N ALA A 106 10.06 7.73 -13.66
CA ALA A 106 10.11 9.10 -13.15
C ALA A 106 8.72 9.61 -12.70
N ARG A 107 7.66 9.27 -13.43
CA ARG A 107 6.29 9.58 -12.99
C ARG A 107 5.89 8.77 -11.78
N ALA A 108 6.21 7.48 -11.73
CA ALA A 108 5.91 6.64 -10.57
C ALA A 108 6.59 7.21 -9.30
N GLU A 109 7.86 7.59 -9.41
CA GLU A 109 8.62 8.23 -8.33
C GLU A 109 7.95 9.53 -7.85
N ARG A 110 7.56 10.41 -8.78
CA ARG A 110 6.83 11.65 -8.43
C ARG A 110 5.51 11.38 -7.71
N VAL A 111 4.72 10.43 -8.20
CA VAL A 111 3.45 10.05 -7.56
C VAL A 111 3.68 9.56 -6.13
N TYR A 112 4.74 8.76 -5.91
CA TYR A 112 5.09 8.34 -4.56
C TYR A 112 5.46 9.53 -3.68
N ALA A 113 6.39 10.38 -4.13
CA ALA A 113 6.88 11.52 -3.35
C ALA A 113 5.73 12.48 -2.95
N ASP A 114 4.80 12.74 -3.86
CA ASP A 114 3.59 13.54 -3.59
C ASP A 114 2.71 12.92 -2.50
N LEU A 115 2.53 11.60 -2.53
CA LEU A 115 1.75 10.87 -1.51
C LEU A 115 2.47 10.84 -0.17
N LEU A 116 3.79 10.69 -0.16
CA LEU A 116 4.60 10.73 1.06
C LEU A 116 4.49 12.11 1.72
N ALA A 117 4.66 13.19 0.96
CA ALA A 117 4.52 14.55 1.49
C ALA A 117 3.12 14.79 2.08
N GLN A 118 2.06 14.32 1.42
CA GLN A 118 0.69 14.40 1.95
C GLN A 118 0.50 13.58 3.22
N TYR A 119 1.07 12.38 3.26
CA TYR A 119 1.01 11.49 4.42
C TYR A 119 1.72 12.10 5.64
N GLU A 120 2.92 12.63 5.46
CA GLU A 120 3.69 13.29 6.52
C GLU A 120 3.01 14.57 7.00
N LYS A 121 2.49 15.39 6.08
CA LYS A 121 1.69 16.57 6.44
C LYS A 121 0.50 16.19 7.34
N LYS A 122 -0.24 15.13 7.01
CA LYS A 122 -1.36 14.63 7.81
C LYS A 122 -0.92 14.09 9.16
N ARG A 123 0.21 13.36 9.22
CA ARG A 123 0.78 12.86 10.48
C ARG A 123 1.18 13.97 11.42
N ILE A 124 1.86 15.01 10.91
CA ILE A 124 2.27 16.16 11.70
C ILE A 124 1.04 16.92 12.20
N ALA A 125 0.07 17.21 11.33
CA ALA A 125 -1.15 17.89 11.71
C ALA A 125 -1.92 17.14 12.82
N GLY A 126 -2.03 15.81 12.71
CA GLY A 126 -2.65 14.97 13.75
C GLY A 126 -1.85 14.90 15.07
N SER A 127 -0.53 15.11 15.02
CA SER A 127 0.28 15.20 16.24
C SER A 127 0.14 16.56 16.95
N MET A 128 -0.19 17.63 16.20
CA MET A 128 -0.35 18.99 16.73
C MET A 128 -1.73 19.27 17.35
N THR A 129 -2.71 18.36 17.23
CA THR A 129 -3.97 18.41 17.99
C THR A 129 -3.73 18.10 19.47
N TYR A 130 -3.01 18.98 20.15
CA TYR A 130 -2.99 19.05 21.60
C TYR A 130 -4.21 19.84 22.06
N THR A 131 -5.19 19.16 22.68
CA THR A 131 -6.19 19.84 23.50
C THR A 131 -5.62 19.94 24.92
N PRO A 132 -5.38 21.17 25.45
CA PRO A 132 -5.03 21.31 26.85
C PRO A 132 -6.14 20.66 27.69
N ARG A 133 -5.78 19.74 28.59
CA ARG A 133 -6.73 19.23 29.59
C ARG A 133 -7.26 20.44 30.37
N PRO A 134 -8.58 20.57 30.62
CA PRO A 134 -9.11 21.65 31.45
C PRO A 134 -8.61 21.46 32.88
N GLY A 135 -7.44 22.03 33.18
CA GLY A 135 -6.84 22.01 34.50
C GLY A 135 -7.59 23.00 35.38
N GLY A 136 -8.40 22.47 36.30
CA GLY A 136 -9.15 23.24 37.29
C GLY A 136 -8.23 24.18 38.09
N ARG A 137 -8.48 25.48 37.96
CA ARG A 137 -7.98 26.48 38.91
C ARG A 137 -8.66 26.24 40.27
N LYS A 138 -7.99 25.55 41.19
CA LYS A 138 -8.29 25.70 42.62
C LYS A 138 -7.74 27.06 43.03
N ARG A 139 -8.63 28.01 43.31
CA ARG A 139 -8.29 29.30 43.93
C ARG A 139 -7.96 29.01 45.39
N LEU A 140 -6.78 29.45 45.83
CA LEU A 140 -6.37 29.53 47.23
C LEU A 140 -7.16 30.63 47.95
#